data_AF-A0A7S1QVK4-F1
#
_entry.id   AF-A0A7S1QVK4-F1
#
_cell.length_a   1.000
_cell.length_b   1.000
_cell.length_c   1.000
_cell.angle_alpha   90.00
_cell.angle_beta   90.00
_cell.angle_gamma   90.00
#
_symmetry.space_group_name_H-M   'P 1'
#
loop_
_entity.id
_entity.type
_entity.pdbx_description
1 polymer ?
#
loop_
_entity_poly.entity_id
_entity_poly.type
_entity_poly.pdbx_seq_one_letter_code
_entity_poly.pdbx_strand_id
1 'polypeptide(L)'
;KKSQALLRRSRFINYKAWEYWEPDTDSEEEGDPIVPKDNPEFLAMEADMKQRKKKSAEKAFTAEKCRQRGNEAMKEGDFVGAIEHYDEGLEYRRDCKALWTN
;
A
#
# COMPACT_ATOMS: atom_id res chain seq x y z
N LYS A 1 -40.77 11.91 44.68
CA LYS A 1 -40.19 12.85 43.69
C LYS A 1 -38.87 13.40 44.23
N LYS A 2 -37.73 12.83 43.82
CA LYS A 2 -36.42 13.48 43.94
C LYS A 2 -35.76 13.31 42.58
N SER A 3 -35.76 14.38 41.79
CA SER A 3 -35.14 14.45 40.48
C SER A 3 -33.65 14.16 40.62
N GLN A 4 -33.18 13.09 39.99
CA GLN A 4 -31.75 12.87 39.80
C GLN A 4 -31.24 14.09 39.03
N ALA A 5 -30.51 14.96 39.72
CA ALA A 5 -29.97 16.16 39.11
C ALA A 5 -29.01 15.69 38.02
N LEU A 6 -29.40 15.88 36.75
CA LEU A 6 -28.53 15.68 35.61
C LEU A 6 -27.32 16.58 35.84
N LEU A 7 -26.20 15.96 36.25
CA LEU A 7 -24.91 16.63 36.39
C LEU A 7 -24.71 17.44 35.12
N ARG A 8 -24.71 18.77 35.26
CA ARG A 8 -24.57 19.67 34.14
C ARG A 8 -23.19 19.42 33.55
N ARG A 9 -23.13 18.62 32.48
CA ARG A 9 -21.90 18.23 31.80
C ARG A 9 -21.13 19.52 31.47
N SER A 10 -19.97 19.68 32.09
CA SER A 10 -19.15 20.88 31.90
C SER A 10 -18.78 21.00 30.42
N ARG A 11 -18.80 22.22 29.89
CA ARG A 11 -18.48 22.52 28.49
C ARG A 11 -16.98 22.46 28.18
N PHE A 12 -16.17 21.86 29.07
CA PHE A 12 -14.73 21.79 28.92
C PHE A 12 -14.33 20.34 28.73
N ILE A 13 -13.93 20.00 27.51
CA ILE A 13 -13.36 18.70 27.19
C ILE A 13 -12.01 18.65 27.90
N ASN A 14 -11.89 17.79 28.91
CA ASN A 14 -10.61 17.59 29.60
C ASN A 14 -9.74 16.66 28.74
N TYR A 15 -8.99 17.24 27.80
CA TYR A 15 -8.08 16.51 26.92
C TYR A 15 -6.98 15.74 27.67
N LYS A 16 -6.65 16.16 28.91
CA LYS A 16 -5.70 15.43 29.77
C LYS A 16 -6.26 14.10 30.28
N ALA A 17 -7.58 13.94 30.33
CA ALA A 17 -8.20 12.66 30.64
C ALA A 17 -8.12 11.66 29.46
N TRP A 18 -7.86 12.15 28.25
CA TRP A 18 -7.74 11.33 27.04
C TRP A 18 -6.31 10.80 26.87
N GLU A 19 -5.30 11.56 27.31
CA GLU A 19 -3.90 11.10 27.34
C GLU A 19 -3.59 10.06 28.43
N TYR A 20 -4.52 9.79 29.35
CA TYR A 20 -4.36 8.73 30.37
C TYR A 20 -4.88 7.36 29.91
N TRP A 21 -5.49 7.29 28.72
CA TRP A 21 -5.94 6.03 28.11
C TRP A 21 -5.39 5.90 26.70
N GLU A 22 -4.08 6.07 26.57
CA GLU A 22 -3.36 5.30 25.55
C GLU A 22 -2.78 4.11 26.32
N PRO A 23 -3.33 2.88 26.18
CA PRO A 23 -2.50 1.71 26.50
C PRO A 23 -1.17 1.90 25.75
N ASP A 24 -0.02 1.56 26.34
CA ASP A 24 1.29 1.64 25.66
C ASP A 24 1.26 0.82 24.36
N THR A 25 0.71 1.40 23.29
CA THR A 25 0.65 0.86 21.94
C THR A 25 2.03 0.86 21.29
N ASP A 26 3.03 1.43 21.99
CA ASP A 26 4.45 1.38 21.67
C ASP A 26 5.18 0.24 22.41
N SER A 27 4.47 -0.57 23.22
CA SER A 27 5.03 -1.87 23.61
C SER A 27 5.04 -2.75 22.36
N GLU A 28 6.23 -2.98 21.82
CA GLU A 28 6.57 -3.54 20.50
C GLU A 28 5.98 -4.93 20.17
N GLU A 29 5.08 -5.46 21.00
CA GLU A 29 4.45 -6.76 20.87
C GLU A 29 3.00 -6.62 20.37
N GLU A 30 2.82 -5.93 19.25
CA GLU A 30 1.61 -6.09 18.43
C GLU A 30 1.62 -7.52 17.88
N GLY A 31 0.96 -8.43 18.59
CA GLY A 31 0.80 -9.82 18.17
C GLY A 31 0.15 -9.93 16.79
N ASP A 32 0.30 -11.11 16.16
CA ASP A 32 -0.30 -11.38 14.86
C ASP A 32 -1.78 -10.96 14.82
N PRO A 33 -2.25 -10.32 13.74
CA PRO A 33 -3.63 -9.89 13.64
C PRO A 33 -4.57 -11.08 13.87
N ILE A 34 -5.62 -10.87 14.66
CA ILE A 34 -6.64 -11.89 14.95
C ILE A 34 -7.45 -12.10 13.67
N VAL A 35 -7.00 -13.01 12.81
CA VAL A 35 -7.68 -13.41 11.58
C VAL A 35 -8.36 -14.77 11.76
N PRO A 36 -9.58 -14.97 11.23
CA PRO A 36 -10.19 -16.30 11.14
C PRO A 36 -9.41 -17.23 10.18
N LYS A 37 -8.42 -17.97 10.69
CA LYS A 37 -7.51 -18.82 9.89
C LYS A 37 -8.22 -20.00 9.20
N ASP A 38 -9.25 -20.56 9.82
CA ASP A 38 -9.93 -21.77 9.35
C ASP A 38 -11.12 -21.50 8.43
N ASN A 39 -11.44 -20.23 8.14
CA ASN A 39 -12.57 -19.89 7.27
C ASN A 39 -12.18 -20.08 5.79
N PRO A 40 -12.88 -20.95 5.02
CA PRO A 40 -12.57 -21.19 3.60
C PRO A 40 -12.63 -19.92 2.74
N GLU A 41 -13.52 -18.96 3.07
CA GLU A 41 -13.62 -17.68 2.37
C GLU A 41 -12.34 -16.84 2.53
N PHE A 42 -11.76 -16.83 3.73
CA PHE A 42 -10.54 -16.08 4.02
C PHE A 42 -9.32 -16.69 3.32
N LEU A 43 -9.22 -18.01 3.29
CA LEU A 43 -8.17 -18.73 2.56
C LEU A 43 -8.26 -18.47 1.05
N ALA A 44 -9.47 -18.46 0.48
CA ALA A 44 -9.69 -18.12 -0.92
C ALA A 44 -9.30 -16.67 -1.23
N MET A 45 -9.67 -15.73 -0.35
CA MET A 45 -9.27 -14.33 -0.46
C MET A 45 -7.75 -14.17 -0.39
N GLU A 46 -7.07 -14.82 0.55
CA GLU A 46 -5.62 -14.77 0.68
C GLU A 46 -4.92 -15.33 -0.56
N ALA A 47 -5.42 -16.45 -1.09
CA ALA A 47 -4.92 -17.04 -2.32
C ALA A 47 -5.05 -16.06 -3.51
N ASP A 48 -6.22 -15.44 -3.69
CA ASP A 48 -6.44 -14.43 -4.74
C ASP A 48 -5.51 -13.22 -4.59
N MET A 49 -5.34 -12.72 -3.36
CA MET A 49 -4.40 -11.63 -3.07
C MET A 49 -2.96 -12.00 -3.43
N LYS A 50 -2.52 -13.23 -3.10
CA LYS A 50 -1.19 -13.74 -3.46
C LYS A 50 -1.03 -13.84 -4.99
N GLN A 51 -2.04 -14.32 -5.71
CA GLN A 51 -2.01 -14.39 -7.17
C GLN A 51 -1.93 -13.00 -7.80
N ARG A 52 -2.73 -12.05 -7.32
CA ARG A 52 -2.68 -10.65 -7.79
C ARG A 52 -1.33 -10.01 -7.53
N LYS A 53 -0.75 -10.21 -6.33
CA LYS A 53 0.59 -9.74 -6.00
C LYS A 53 1.65 -10.34 -6.92
N LYS A 54 1.60 -11.65 -7.17
CA LYS A 54 2.52 -12.34 -8.09
C LYS A 54 2.45 -11.75 -9.51
N LYS A 55 1.23 -11.63 -10.06
CA LYS A 55 1.01 -11.02 -11.39
C LYS A 55 1.51 -9.58 -11.45
N SER A 56 1.29 -8.80 -10.39
CA SER A 56 1.80 -7.43 -10.31
C SER A 56 3.32 -7.38 -10.26
N ALA A 57 3.96 -8.31 -9.54
CA ALA A 57 5.42 -8.42 -9.46
C ALA A 57 6.03 -8.82 -10.80
N GLU A 58 5.42 -9.76 -11.52
CA GLU A 58 5.83 -10.17 -12.88
C GLU A 58 5.78 -8.99 -13.85
N LYS A 59 4.68 -8.22 -13.85
CA LYS A 59 4.57 -6.99 -14.66
C LYS A 59 5.62 -5.95 -14.29
N ALA A 60 5.90 -5.78 -13.00
CA ALA A 60 6.93 -4.86 -12.53
C ALA A 60 8.32 -5.28 -13.02
N PHE A 61 8.62 -6.57 -12.98
CA PHE A 61 9.88 -7.12 -13.49
C PHE A 61 10.02 -6.89 -15.00
N THR A 62 8.97 -7.16 -15.79
CA THR A 62 9.00 -6.92 -17.24
C THR A 62 9.18 -5.45 -17.58
N ALA A 63 8.44 -4.55 -16.92
CA ALA A 63 8.56 -3.10 -17.11
C ALA A 63 9.97 -2.59 -16.79
N GLU A 64 10.58 -3.10 -15.72
CA GLU A 64 11.96 -2.75 -15.34
C GLU A 64 12.99 -3.21 -16.38
N LYS A 65 12.79 -4.39 -16.98
CA LYS A 65 13.62 -4.88 -18.08
C LYS A 65 13.51 -4.01 -19.33
N CYS A 66 12.28 -3.60 -19.70
CA CYS A 66 12.05 -2.66 -20.81
C CYS A 66 12.72 -1.31 -20.54
N ARG A 67 12.62 -0.80 -19.31
CA ARG A 67 13.32 0.42 -18.89
C ARG A 67 14.83 0.32 -19.07
N GLN A 68 15.44 -0.79 -18.66
CA GLN A 68 16.88 -1.00 -18.80
C GLN A 68 17.32 -1.01 -20.27
N ARG A 69 16.56 -1.68 -21.14
CA ARG A 69 16.81 -1.68 -22.59
C ARG A 69 16.68 -0.28 -23.21
N GLY A 70 15.63 0.47 -22.85
CA GLY A 70 15.48 1.85 -23.29
C GLY A 70 16.66 2.72 -22.83
N ASN A 71 17.11 2.54 -21.60
CA ASN A 71 18.29 3.24 -21.07
C ASN A 71 19.60 2.84 -21.77
N GLU A 72 19.73 1.61 -22.27
CA GLU A 72 20.85 1.17 -23.09
C GLU A 72 20.81 1.83 -24.47
N ALA A 73 19.67 1.80 -25.16
CA ALA A 73 19.47 2.47 -26.43
C ALA A 73 19.73 3.99 -26.36
N MET A 74 19.30 4.65 -25.27
CA MET A 74 19.60 6.06 -24.99
C MET A 74 21.11 6.33 -24.88
N LYS A 75 21.88 5.40 -24.30
CA LYS A 75 23.35 5.53 -24.21
C LYS A 75 24.03 5.31 -25.55
N GLU A 76 23.46 4.44 -26.39
CA GLU A 76 23.94 4.15 -27.74
C GLU A 76 23.58 5.26 -28.74
N GLY A 77 22.64 6.13 -28.38
CA GLY A 77 22.17 7.25 -29.22
C GLY A 77 21.01 6.88 -30.15
N ASP A 78 20.42 5.70 -29.98
CA ASP A 78 19.19 5.31 -30.67
C ASP A 78 17.95 5.75 -29.86
N PHE A 79 17.50 6.97 -30.14
CA PHE A 79 16.33 7.56 -29.48
C PHE A 79 15.01 6.93 -29.94
N VAL A 80 14.94 6.37 -31.15
CA VAL A 80 13.71 5.77 -31.67
C VAL A 80 13.47 4.43 -30.98
N GLY A 81 14.50 3.58 -30.93
CA GLY A 81 14.43 2.31 -30.21
C GLY A 81 14.20 2.48 -28.70
N ALA A 82 14.75 3.55 -28.11
CA ALA A 82 14.48 3.88 -26.70
C ALA A 82 13.00 4.18 -26.42
N ILE A 83 12.34 4.97 -27.28
CA ILE A 83 10.92 5.31 -27.14
C ILE A 83 10.05 4.06 -27.26
N GLU A 84 10.34 3.18 -28.22
CA GLU A 84 9.63 1.91 -28.38
C GLU A 84 9.75 1.03 -27.13
N HIS A 85 10.96 0.90 -26.58
CA HIS A 85 11.17 0.15 -25.34
C HIS A 85 10.47 0.76 -24.12
N TYR A 86 10.36 2.08 -24.03
CA TYR A 86 9.58 2.71 -22.96
C TYR A 86 8.07 2.53 -23.13
N ASP A 87 7.56 2.61 -24.36
CA ASP A 87 6.13 2.39 -24.65
C ASP A 87 5.72 0.95 -24.34
N GLU A 88 6.53 -0.03 -24.74
CA GLU A 88 6.36 -1.44 -24.35
C GLU A 88 6.30 -1.59 -22.82
N GLY A 89 7.18 -0.91 -22.07
CA GLY A 89 7.18 -0.91 -20.61
C GLY A 89 5.89 -0.34 -20.01
N LEU A 90 5.34 0.72 -20.62
CA LEU A 90 4.11 1.39 -20.19
C LEU A 90 2.87 0.50 -20.36
N GLU A 91 2.86 -0.41 -21.33
CA GLU A 91 1.78 -1.41 -21.47
C GLU A 91 1.68 -2.31 -20.23
N TYR A 92 2.81 -2.64 -19.60
CA TYR A 92 2.84 -3.45 -18.38
C TYR A 92 2.55 -2.63 -17.12
N ARG A 93 3.16 -1.44 -17.00
CA ARG A 93 3.06 -0.55 -15.83
C ARG A 93 3.05 0.94 -16.19
N ARG A 94 1.85 1.47 -16.36
CA ARG A 94 1.60 2.90 -16.60
C ARG A 94 1.92 3.82 -15.41
N ASP A 95 1.94 3.25 -14.21
CA ASP A 95 2.20 3.93 -12.95
C ASP A 95 3.70 4.20 -12.70
N CYS A 96 4.58 3.57 -13.46
CA CYS A 96 6.02 3.73 -13.30
C CYS A 96 6.48 5.09 -13.87
N LYS A 97 6.69 6.07 -12.99
CA LYS A 97 7.16 7.42 -13.36
C LYS A 97 8.45 7.39 -14.19
N ALA A 98 9.36 6.46 -13.90
CA ALA A 98 10.64 6.39 -14.59
C ALA A 98 10.50 6.14 -16.11
N LEU A 99 9.46 5.44 -16.56
CA LEU A 99 9.24 5.20 -17.99
C LEU A 99 8.79 6.46 -18.75
N TRP A 100 8.25 7.46 -18.06
CA TRP A 100 7.76 8.70 -18.68
C TRP A 100 8.83 9.80 -18.79
N THR A 101 9.89 9.71 -17.98
CA THR A 101 10.83 10.82 -17.78
C THR A 101 12.25 10.55 -18.28
N ASN A 102 12.58 9.30 -18.58
CA ASN A 102 13.88 8.94 -19.16
C ASN A 102 13.85 9.18 -20.67
#